data_AF-A0A968V164-F1
#
_entry.id   AF-A0A968V164-F1
#
_cell.length_a   1.000
_cell.length_b   1.000
_cell.length_c   1.000
_cell.angle_alpha   90.00
_cell.angle_beta   90.00
_cell.angle_gamma   90.00
#
_symmetry.space_group_name_H-M   'P 1'
#
loop_
_entity.id
_entity.type
_entity.pdbx_description
1 polymer ?
#
loop_
_entity_poly.entity_id
_entity_poly.type
_entity_poly.pdbx_seq_one_letter_code
_entity_poly.pdbx_strand_id
1 'polypeptide(L)'
;MQVKNTELNLHFYSPGKTTEHHFEEPPLVESRSCPCPQPSFKNRANWCPNNNCPPNANASTHQVTHLIVHHAAGTNTANDWAAVVRSIWDFHVNTRGWSDVGYNWLIDPNGVVYEGRGENILGAHFCGTNTGAEGVCMLGDFTSITPKASAFQSLTQLLAWKACDRNLYPIDRSFHPASGLNLLRVSGHRDGCNTSCPGDAFYPLLDSVRYSVIEYIDNQCNTSILPAPYNLTYAWTGETAIQLNWSYDLASPNIKFSVERSVGEDYRYKSLKELPSSETTFKDNTIEANKIYYYRIRAISSSSASAYTNKAIINTAVSSSSQIESSLVILYPNPAKDQIAIYSEIMLSEKAEYQLTDVLGRTILLGKLGKTTFPQPISLRGIKDGWYQFTITDGERKWVGKLLIQGN
;
A
#
# COMPACT_ATOMS: atom_id res chain seq x y z
N MET A 1 -11.40 -27.64 23.59
CA MET A 1 -10.67 -28.34 24.68
C MET A 1 -9.95 -27.29 25.51
N GLN A 2 -10.32 -27.12 26.77
CA GLN A 2 -9.54 -26.33 27.73
C GLN A 2 -9.12 -27.26 28.87
N VAL A 3 -7.81 -27.30 29.17
CA VAL A 3 -7.27 -28.02 30.33
C VAL A 3 -6.94 -26.98 31.39
N LYS A 4 -7.68 -27.00 32.50
CA LYS A 4 -7.33 -26.32 33.75
C LYS A 4 -7.44 -27.34 34.86
N ASN A 5 -6.42 -27.43 35.71
CA ASN A 5 -6.45 -28.17 36.98
C ASN A 5 -6.96 -29.61 36.88
N THR A 6 -6.24 -30.48 36.15
CA THR A 6 -6.51 -31.95 36.10
C THR A 6 -7.88 -32.41 35.60
N GLU A 7 -8.78 -31.50 35.22
CA GLU A 7 -10.09 -31.81 34.65
C GLU A 7 -10.13 -31.57 33.13
N LEU A 8 -10.62 -32.57 32.38
CA LEU A 8 -10.89 -32.47 30.94
C LEU A 8 -12.35 -32.07 30.74
N ASN A 9 -12.58 -30.84 30.30
CA ASN A 9 -13.91 -30.35 29.93
C ASN A 9 -14.11 -30.45 28.40
N LEU A 10 -15.07 -31.28 27.98
CA LEU A 10 -15.49 -31.44 26.59
C LEU A 10 -16.81 -30.71 26.36
N HIS A 11 -16.80 -29.70 25.48
CA HIS A 11 -17.98 -28.97 25.04
C HIS A 11 -18.23 -29.29 23.57
N PHE A 12 -19.38 -29.90 23.27
CA PHE A 12 -19.79 -30.22 21.91
C PHE A 12 -20.91 -29.28 21.51
N TYR A 13 -20.72 -28.59 20.39
CA TYR A 13 -21.70 -27.67 19.84
C TYR A 13 -21.92 -27.97 18.36
N SER A 14 -23.20 -28.05 17.98
CA SER A 14 -23.61 -28.12 16.58
C SER A 14 -24.30 -26.80 16.23
N PRO A 15 -23.73 -25.96 15.34
CA PRO A 15 -24.34 -24.69 14.95
C PRO A 15 -25.63 -24.88 14.14
N GLY A 16 -25.95 -26.11 13.71
CA GLY A 16 -27.02 -26.38 12.74
C GLY A 16 -26.72 -25.78 11.36
N LYS A 17 -27.62 -26.04 10.40
CA LYS A 17 -27.56 -25.43 9.06
C LYS A 17 -28.31 -24.11 9.06
N THR A 18 -27.76 -23.11 8.39
CA THR A 18 -28.45 -21.86 8.10
C THR A 18 -29.46 -22.10 7.00
N THR A 19 -30.73 -21.77 7.24
CA THR A 19 -31.75 -21.70 6.21
C THR A 19 -31.69 -20.32 5.54
N GLU A 20 -31.71 -20.26 4.21
CA GLU A 20 -31.81 -18.98 3.52
C GLU A 20 -33.17 -18.36 3.81
N HIS A 21 -33.16 -17.30 4.61
CA HIS A 21 -34.31 -16.43 4.77
C HIS A 21 -33.98 -15.08 4.15
N HIS A 22 -34.82 -14.65 3.20
CA HIS A 22 -34.85 -13.27 2.72
C HIS A 22 -35.35 -12.39 3.85
N PHE A 23 -34.43 -11.79 4.59
CA PHE A 23 -34.73 -10.71 5.51
C PHE A 23 -34.33 -9.39 4.87
N GLU A 24 -35.14 -8.36 5.10
CA GLU A 24 -34.85 -7.00 4.67
C GLU A 24 -33.48 -6.55 5.22
N GLU A 25 -32.69 -5.92 4.36
CA GLU A 25 -31.47 -5.26 4.79
C GLU A 25 -31.84 -4.19 5.83
N PRO A 26 -31.08 -4.09 6.94
CA PRO A 26 -31.34 -3.07 7.94
C PRO A 26 -31.31 -1.68 7.30
N PRO A 27 -32.19 -0.76 7.73
CA PRO A 27 -32.34 0.54 7.10
C PRO A 27 -31.02 1.31 7.15
N LEU A 28 -30.71 2.00 6.04
CA LEU A 28 -29.58 2.91 5.96
C LEU A 28 -29.74 3.99 7.05
N VAL A 29 -28.67 4.26 7.80
CA VAL A 29 -28.68 5.35 8.78
C VAL A 29 -28.59 6.69 8.03
N GLU A 30 -29.67 7.47 8.08
CA GLU A 30 -29.89 8.67 7.25
C GLU A 30 -29.09 9.92 7.66
N SER A 31 -28.46 9.95 8.84
CA SER A 31 -27.70 11.13 9.30
C SER A 31 -26.23 10.79 9.58
N ARG A 32 -25.38 10.93 8.57
CA ARG A 32 -23.92 10.76 8.73
C ARG A 32 -23.17 11.97 8.22
N SER A 33 -22.07 12.32 8.89
CA SER A 33 -21.19 13.42 8.46
C SER A 33 -20.34 13.04 7.23
N CYS A 34 -20.32 11.77 6.85
CA CYS A 34 -19.62 11.26 5.67
C CYS A 34 -20.58 10.52 4.72
N PRO A 35 -20.45 10.67 3.38
CA PRO A 35 -21.33 10.03 2.40
C PRO A 35 -20.93 8.58 2.05
N CYS A 36 -19.99 7.95 2.76
CA CYS A 36 -19.62 6.56 2.51
C CYS A 36 -20.85 5.64 2.66
N PRO A 37 -21.19 4.84 1.64
CA PRO A 37 -22.31 3.92 1.72
C PRO A 37 -22.03 2.87 2.80
N GLN A 38 -23.07 2.53 3.56
CA GLN A 38 -23.00 1.39 4.46
C GLN A 38 -22.93 0.11 3.63
N PRO A 39 -21.97 -0.79 3.88
CA PRO A 39 -21.99 -2.10 3.24
C PRO A 39 -23.22 -2.88 3.72
N SER A 40 -23.78 -3.71 2.83
CA SER A 40 -24.78 -4.68 3.25
C SER A 40 -24.18 -5.67 4.25
N PHE A 41 -24.97 -6.07 5.23
CA PHE A 41 -24.55 -7.02 6.25
C PHE A 41 -25.70 -7.89 6.72
N LYS A 42 -25.36 -9.10 7.18
CA LYS A 42 -26.26 -10.01 7.86
C LYS A 42 -26.29 -9.64 9.34
N ASN A 43 -27.42 -9.14 9.80
CA ASN A 43 -27.65 -8.84 11.22
C ASN A 43 -27.73 -10.15 12.03
N ARG A 44 -27.80 -10.02 13.36
CA ARG A 44 -27.90 -11.18 14.25
C ARG A 44 -29.02 -12.14 13.92
N ALA A 45 -30.23 -11.64 13.62
CA ALA A 45 -31.36 -12.50 13.27
C ALA A 45 -31.08 -13.33 12.00
N ASN A 46 -30.26 -12.82 11.08
CA ASN A 46 -29.92 -13.54 9.87
C ASN A 46 -28.96 -14.71 10.11
N TRP A 47 -27.91 -14.51 10.94
CA TRP A 47 -26.95 -15.58 11.21
C TRP A 47 -27.30 -16.41 12.45
N CYS A 48 -28.26 -15.97 13.26
CA CYS A 48 -28.79 -16.66 14.44
C CYS A 48 -30.33 -16.74 14.40
N PRO A 49 -30.92 -17.43 13.42
CA PRO A 49 -32.38 -17.40 13.21
C PRO A 49 -33.18 -18.01 14.37
N ASN A 50 -32.59 -18.94 15.12
CA ASN A 50 -33.26 -19.61 16.25
C ASN A 50 -33.18 -18.79 17.56
N ASN A 51 -32.56 -17.60 17.53
CA ASN A 51 -32.39 -16.72 18.69
C ASN A 51 -31.71 -17.38 19.91
N ASN A 52 -30.94 -18.45 19.68
CA ASN A 52 -30.17 -19.17 20.71
C ASN A 52 -28.73 -18.63 20.87
N CYS A 53 -28.44 -17.49 20.24
CA CYS A 53 -27.19 -16.74 20.30
C CYS A 53 -27.50 -15.26 20.61
N PRO A 54 -28.14 -14.95 21.76
CA PRO A 54 -28.57 -13.60 22.07
C PRO A 54 -27.36 -12.64 22.20
N PRO A 55 -27.55 -11.34 21.88
CA PRO A 55 -26.55 -10.33 22.16
C PRO A 55 -26.47 -10.06 23.68
N ASN A 56 -25.43 -9.37 24.12
CA ASN A 56 -25.37 -8.88 25.50
C ASN A 56 -26.46 -7.82 25.75
N ALA A 57 -27.41 -8.13 26.64
CA ALA A 57 -28.50 -7.21 27.00
C ALA A 57 -28.02 -5.91 27.69
N ASN A 58 -26.87 -5.94 28.35
CA ASN A 58 -26.29 -4.80 29.09
C ASN A 58 -24.98 -4.34 28.43
N ALA A 59 -24.99 -4.21 27.11
CA ALA A 59 -23.81 -3.83 26.34
C ALA A 59 -23.37 -2.38 26.65
N SER A 60 -22.09 -2.21 27.01
CA SER A 60 -21.50 -0.88 27.16
C SER A 60 -21.11 -0.31 25.79
N THR A 61 -21.30 0.99 25.61
CA THR A 61 -20.84 1.72 24.42
C THR A 61 -19.52 2.42 24.67
N HIS A 62 -18.78 2.73 23.61
CA HIS A 62 -17.62 3.59 23.68
C HIS A 62 -17.44 4.38 22.38
N GLN A 63 -16.63 5.44 22.45
CA GLN A 63 -16.19 6.13 21.25
C GLN A 63 -15.09 5.32 20.57
N VAL A 64 -15.26 5.02 19.28
CA VAL A 64 -14.27 4.29 18.49
C VAL A 64 -13.21 5.27 17.97
N THR A 65 -11.95 4.93 18.17
CA THR A 65 -10.80 5.71 17.73
C THR A 65 -9.84 4.92 16.83
N HIS A 66 -9.91 3.59 16.89
CA HIS A 66 -9.08 2.65 16.14
C HIS A 66 -9.92 1.48 15.65
N LEU A 67 -9.62 1.01 14.44
CA LEU A 67 -10.24 -0.15 13.79
C LEU A 67 -9.20 -1.28 13.79
N ILE A 68 -9.52 -2.40 14.42
CA ILE A 68 -8.58 -3.50 14.62
C ILE A 68 -8.99 -4.70 13.76
N VAL A 69 -8.09 -5.12 12.86
CA VAL A 69 -8.30 -6.24 11.95
C VAL A 69 -7.79 -7.54 12.59
N HIS A 70 -8.64 -8.55 12.58
CA HIS A 70 -8.42 -9.88 13.11
C HIS A 70 -8.57 -10.96 12.03
N HIS A 71 -8.08 -12.16 12.33
CA HIS A 71 -8.57 -13.38 11.72
C HIS A 71 -9.20 -14.31 12.77
N ALA A 72 -10.02 -15.26 12.34
CA ALA A 72 -10.64 -16.21 13.24
C ALA A 72 -9.67 -17.31 13.71
N ALA A 73 -8.56 -17.54 12.98
CA ALA A 73 -7.70 -18.71 13.11
C ALA A 73 -8.52 -20.02 13.00
N GLY A 74 -9.47 -20.02 12.07
CA GLY A 74 -10.48 -21.08 11.91
C GLY A 74 -10.42 -21.78 10.57
N THR A 75 -11.49 -22.47 10.22
CA THR A 75 -11.61 -23.17 8.93
C THR A 75 -11.57 -22.21 7.73
N ASN A 76 -10.94 -22.65 6.64
CA ASN A 76 -10.93 -21.98 5.34
C ASN A 76 -11.84 -22.66 4.30
N THR A 77 -12.53 -23.74 4.67
CA THR A 77 -13.24 -24.64 3.73
C THR A 77 -14.73 -24.82 4.08
N ALA A 78 -15.29 -23.97 4.93
CA ALA A 78 -16.72 -24.03 5.24
C ALA A 78 -17.57 -23.60 4.02
N ASN A 79 -18.78 -24.14 3.98
CA ASN A 79 -19.81 -23.78 3.00
C ASN A 79 -21.04 -23.08 3.64
N ASP A 80 -21.10 -23.03 4.97
CA ASP A 80 -22.09 -22.29 5.75
C ASP A 80 -21.35 -21.38 6.75
N TRP A 81 -21.04 -20.16 6.33
CA TRP A 81 -20.25 -19.23 7.13
C TRP A 81 -21.05 -18.62 8.29
N ALA A 82 -22.37 -18.52 8.18
CA ALA A 82 -23.22 -18.14 9.31
C ALA A 82 -23.16 -19.20 10.43
N ALA A 83 -23.07 -20.49 10.10
CA ALA A 83 -22.80 -21.54 11.08
C ALA A 83 -21.42 -21.41 11.75
N VAL A 84 -20.41 -20.94 11.01
CA VAL A 84 -19.09 -20.61 11.59
C VAL A 84 -19.21 -19.45 12.58
N VAL A 85 -19.96 -18.39 12.25
CA VAL A 85 -20.22 -17.27 13.19
C VAL A 85 -20.91 -17.77 14.47
N ARG A 86 -21.95 -18.63 14.36
CA ARG A 86 -22.61 -19.24 15.53
C ARG A 86 -21.64 -20.07 16.37
N SER A 87 -20.74 -20.82 15.73
CA SER A 87 -19.72 -21.62 16.44
C SER A 87 -18.72 -20.74 17.19
N ILE A 88 -18.33 -19.61 16.60
CA ILE A 88 -17.47 -18.62 17.27
C ILE A 88 -18.21 -17.97 18.45
N TRP A 89 -19.50 -17.64 18.29
CA TRP A 89 -20.32 -17.13 19.40
C TRP A 89 -20.38 -18.14 20.55
N ASP A 90 -20.70 -19.41 20.28
CA ASP A 90 -20.80 -20.45 21.30
C ASP A 90 -19.46 -20.66 22.03
N PHE A 91 -18.35 -20.70 21.29
CA PHE A 91 -17.04 -20.79 21.90
C PHE A 91 -16.73 -19.58 22.80
N HIS A 92 -17.08 -18.37 22.37
CA HIS A 92 -16.86 -17.17 23.18
C HIS A 92 -17.77 -17.12 24.42
N VAL A 93 -19.05 -17.45 24.29
CA VAL A 93 -20.03 -17.33 25.38
C VAL A 93 -20.00 -18.55 26.28
N ASN A 94 -20.23 -19.74 25.73
CA ASN A 94 -20.44 -20.96 26.51
C ASN A 94 -19.13 -21.65 26.90
N THR A 95 -18.04 -21.41 26.18
CA THR A 95 -16.71 -21.97 26.55
C THR A 95 -15.82 -20.95 27.25
N ARG A 96 -15.77 -19.67 26.82
CA ARG A 96 -14.91 -18.64 27.44
C ARG A 96 -15.61 -17.75 28.47
N GLY A 97 -16.93 -17.85 28.59
CA GLY A 97 -17.71 -17.04 29.54
C GLY A 97 -17.83 -15.56 29.16
N TRP A 98 -17.67 -15.22 27.89
CA TRP A 98 -17.85 -13.85 27.41
C TRP A 98 -19.34 -13.53 27.28
N SER A 99 -19.70 -12.25 27.34
CA SER A 99 -21.10 -11.81 27.23
C SER A 99 -21.68 -11.94 25.82
N ASP A 100 -20.82 -12.06 24.81
CA ASP A 100 -21.17 -12.15 23.39
C ASP A 100 -19.92 -12.54 22.56
N VAL A 101 -20.10 -12.80 21.27
CA VAL A 101 -19.01 -12.87 20.28
C VAL A 101 -18.05 -11.69 20.46
N GLY A 102 -16.73 -11.93 20.47
CA GLY A 102 -15.77 -10.91 20.86
C GLY A 102 -15.61 -9.74 19.87
N TYR A 103 -15.94 -9.95 18.59
CA TYR A 103 -15.73 -8.97 17.51
C TYR A 103 -16.98 -8.14 17.24
N ASN A 104 -16.81 -6.91 16.76
CA ASN A 104 -17.92 -6.05 16.33
C ASN A 104 -18.48 -6.52 14.99
N TRP A 105 -17.60 -6.90 14.07
CA TRP A 105 -17.94 -7.35 12.73
C TRP A 105 -17.14 -8.59 12.35
N LEU A 106 -17.72 -9.45 11.52
CA LEU A 106 -17.04 -10.61 10.95
C LEU A 106 -17.25 -10.63 9.43
N ILE A 107 -16.28 -11.10 8.66
CA ILE A 107 -16.36 -11.12 7.19
C ILE A 107 -15.95 -12.51 6.69
N ASP A 108 -16.81 -13.16 5.91
CA ASP A 108 -16.49 -14.46 5.33
C ASP A 108 -15.66 -14.38 4.04
N PRO A 109 -15.07 -15.50 3.57
CA PRO A 109 -14.35 -15.54 2.30
C PRO A 109 -15.19 -15.18 1.07
N ASN A 110 -16.53 -15.22 1.14
CA ASN A 110 -17.41 -14.83 0.05
C ASN A 110 -17.74 -13.32 0.08
N GLY A 111 -17.24 -12.57 1.07
CA GLY A 111 -17.46 -11.14 1.23
C GLY A 111 -18.73 -10.79 2.02
N VAL A 112 -19.42 -11.77 2.62
CA VAL A 112 -20.58 -11.48 3.47
C VAL A 112 -20.12 -10.91 4.80
N VAL A 113 -20.61 -9.71 5.13
CA VAL A 113 -20.39 -9.08 6.43
C VAL A 113 -21.45 -9.56 7.41
N TYR A 114 -21.04 -9.94 8.61
CA TYR A 114 -21.90 -10.35 9.71
C TYR A 114 -21.74 -9.38 10.87
N GLU A 115 -22.87 -8.93 11.42
CA GLU A 115 -22.91 -8.16 12.65
C GLU A 115 -22.57 -9.05 13.84
N GLY A 116 -21.46 -8.77 14.53
CA GLY A 116 -21.15 -9.37 15.82
C GLY A 116 -21.79 -8.57 16.95
N ARG A 117 -20.98 -7.84 17.72
CA ARG A 117 -21.48 -6.86 18.70
C ARG A 117 -22.07 -5.60 18.06
N GLY A 118 -21.78 -5.34 16.78
CA GLY A 118 -22.28 -4.18 16.07
C GLY A 118 -21.57 -2.87 16.43
N GLU A 119 -22.20 -1.77 16.05
CA GLU A 119 -21.62 -0.43 16.08
C GLU A 119 -21.48 0.16 17.49
N ASN A 120 -20.31 0.73 17.80
CA ASN A 120 -19.99 1.42 19.05
C ASN A 120 -20.12 0.59 20.35
N ILE A 121 -20.42 -0.71 20.24
CA ILE A 121 -20.47 -1.63 21.38
C ILE A 121 -19.06 -2.11 21.74
N LEU A 122 -18.73 -2.09 23.03
CA LEU A 122 -17.44 -2.53 23.53
C LEU A 122 -17.18 -4.00 23.20
N GLY A 123 -16.07 -4.24 22.50
CA GLY A 123 -15.58 -5.57 22.11
C GLY A 123 -14.95 -6.39 23.24
N ALA A 124 -14.54 -7.62 22.90
CA ALA A 124 -13.66 -8.47 23.71
C ALA A 124 -12.56 -9.11 22.84
N HIS A 125 -11.96 -8.33 21.95
CA HIS A 125 -11.05 -8.81 20.91
C HIS A 125 -9.62 -8.28 21.02
N PHE A 126 -9.34 -7.25 21.81
CA PHE A 126 -8.05 -6.54 21.84
C PHE A 126 -7.35 -6.61 23.20
N CYS A 127 -7.10 -7.83 23.69
CA CYS A 127 -6.32 -8.15 24.90
C CYS A 127 -6.73 -7.42 26.19
N GLY A 128 -8.03 -7.18 26.38
CA GLY A 128 -8.55 -6.45 27.53
C GLY A 128 -8.47 -4.93 27.39
N THR A 129 -7.87 -4.43 26.30
CA THR A 129 -7.74 -3.01 25.97
C THR A 129 -8.78 -2.58 24.93
N ASN A 130 -10.02 -3.06 25.06
CA ASN A 130 -11.05 -2.90 24.02
C ASN A 130 -11.60 -1.48 23.89
N THR A 131 -11.53 -0.66 24.95
CA THR A 131 -12.08 0.71 24.93
C THR A 131 -11.34 1.55 23.91
N GLY A 132 -12.06 2.05 22.90
CA GLY A 132 -11.49 2.80 21.79
C GLY A 132 -11.27 1.99 20.52
N ALA A 133 -11.40 0.66 20.57
CA ALA A 133 -11.18 -0.25 19.46
C ALA A 133 -12.48 -0.88 18.94
N GLU A 134 -12.69 -0.86 17.62
CA GLU A 134 -13.75 -1.64 16.95
C GLU A 134 -13.10 -2.78 16.15
N GLY A 135 -13.51 -4.02 16.39
CA GLY A 135 -12.87 -5.22 15.85
C GLY A 135 -13.58 -5.80 14.64
N VAL A 136 -12.84 -6.00 13.54
CA VAL A 136 -13.31 -6.71 12.33
C VAL A 136 -12.55 -8.03 12.19
N CYS A 137 -13.25 -9.15 12.24
CA CYS A 137 -12.66 -10.49 12.14
C CYS A 137 -12.90 -11.14 10.78
N MET A 138 -11.82 -11.35 10.03
CA MET A 138 -11.85 -12.14 8.81
C MET A 138 -12.00 -13.63 9.14
N LEU A 139 -13.07 -14.28 8.69
CA LEU A 139 -13.31 -15.71 8.93
C LEU A 139 -12.34 -16.54 8.08
N GLY A 140 -11.47 -17.27 8.77
CA GLY A 140 -10.43 -18.08 8.16
C GLY A 140 -9.18 -18.14 9.03
N ASP A 141 -8.20 -18.91 8.56
CA ASP A 141 -6.82 -18.89 9.03
C ASP A 141 -5.93 -18.37 7.92
N PHE A 142 -5.35 -17.19 8.14
CA PHE A 142 -4.47 -16.49 7.21
C PHE A 142 -3.00 -16.53 7.65
N THR A 143 -2.59 -17.55 8.40
CA THR A 143 -1.17 -17.80 8.69
C THR A 143 -0.38 -18.06 7.41
N SER A 144 -0.88 -18.92 6.52
CA SER A 144 -0.17 -19.34 5.30
C SER A 144 -0.90 -19.01 3.99
N ILE A 145 -2.10 -18.42 4.05
CA ILE A 145 -2.87 -18.01 2.87
C ILE A 145 -3.38 -16.59 3.04
N THR A 146 -3.62 -15.89 1.94
CA THR A 146 -4.20 -14.53 1.94
C THR A 146 -5.73 -14.58 1.86
N PRO A 147 -6.45 -13.54 2.32
CA PRO A 147 -7.90 -13.43 2.13
C PRO A 147 -8.29 -13.41 0.65
N LYS A 148 -9.47 -13.98 0.34
CA LYS A 148 -10.06 -13.87 -1.01
C LYS A 148 -10.36 -12.41 -1.34
N ALA A 149 -10.32 -12.09 -2.63
CA ALA A 149 -10.58 -10.73 -3.13
C ALA A 149 -11.95 -10.16 -2.68
N SER A 150 -13.00 -10.99 -2.68
CA SER A 150 -14.33 -10.65 -2.16
C SER A 150 -14.31 -10.22 -0.68
N ALA A 151 -13.63 -10.99 0.17
CA ALA A 151 -13.49 -10.68 1.59
C ALA A 151 -12.66 -9.40 1.80
N PHE A 152 -11.57 -9.23 1.06
CA PHE A 152 -10.73 -8.03 1.08
C PHE A 152 -11.52 -6.78 0.66
N GLN A 153 -12.37 -6.90 -0.36
CA GLN A 153 -13.23 -5.81 -0.82
C GLN A 153 -14.26 -5.42 0.25
N SER A 154 -14.94 -6.39 0.88
CA SER A 154 -15.89 -6.10 1.96
C SER A 154 -15.21 -5.50 3.19
N LEU A 155 -13.99 -5.95 3.53
CA LEU A 155 -13.19 -5.32 4.58
C LEU A 155 -12.89 -3.86 4.25
N THR A 156 -12.49 -3.58 3.00
CA THR A 156 -12.22 -2.21 2.53
C THR A 156 -13.46 -1.32 2.66
N GLN A 157 -14.62 -1.80 2.19
CA GLN A 157 -15.87 -1.03 2.25
C GLN A 157 -16.32 -0.76 3.69
N LEU A 158 -16.25 -1.78 4.55
CA LEU A 158 -16.60 -1.66 5.97
C LEU A 158 -15.68 -0.68 6.68
N LEU A 159 -14.37 -0.82 6.52
CA LEU A 159 -13.41 0.09 7.15
C LEU A 159 -13.53 1.51 6.59
N ALA A 160 -13.81 1.69 5.30
CA ALA A 160 -14.04 3.00 4.70
C ALA A 160 -15.26 3.70 5.28
N TRP A 161 -16.39 2.98 5.35
CA TRP A 161 -17.59 3.47 5.99
C TRP A 161 -17.32 3.90 7.45
N LYS A 162 -16.69 3.02 8.24
CA LYS A 162 -16.40 3.29 9.66
C LYS A 162 -15.40 4.43 9.88
N ALA A 163 -14.32 4.44 9.11
CA ALA A 163 -13.26 5.44 9.21
C ALA A 163 -13.80 6.82 8.82
N CYS A 164 -14.58 6.89 7.75
CA CYS A 164 -15.11 8.15 7.26
C CYS A 164 -16.18 8.74 8.18
N ASP A 165 -17.10 7.92 8.70
CA ASP A 165 -18.09 8.31 9.72
C ASP A 165 -17.45 8.91 10.99
N ARG A 166 -16.18 8.57 11.27
CA ARG A 166 -15.44 8.99 12.47
C ARG A 166 -14.26 9.92 12.18
N ASN A 167 -14.11 10.37 10.93
CA ASN A 167 -12.97 11.18 10.48
C ASN A 167 -11.60 10.58 10.87
N LEU A 168 -11.45 9.26 10.72
CA LEU A 168 -10.21 8.54 10.99
C LEU A 168 -9.44 8.35 9.69
N TYR A 169 -8.26 8.94 9.58
CA TYR A 169 -7.39 8.68 8.44
C TYR A 169 -6.63 7.35 8.65
N PRO A 170 -6.82 6.31 7.82
CA PRO A 170 -6.38 4.93 8.11
C PRO A 170 -4.90 4.75 8.47
N ILE A 171 -4.03 5.60 7.90
CA ILE A 171 -2.57 5.57 8.08
C ILE A 171 -2.04 6.56 9.13
N ASP A 172 -2.92 7.33 9.78
CA ASP A 172 -2.51 8.19 10.89
C ASP A 172 -2.16 7.35 12.10
N ARG A 173 -1.10 7.75 12.82
CA ARG A 173 -0.76 7.19 14.12
C ARG A 173 -1.39 8.06 15.21
N SER A 174 -2.11 7.43 16.12
CA SER A 174 -2.70 8.09 17.28
C SER A 174 -2.49 7.26 18.54
N PHE A 175 -2.37 7.95 19.68
CA PHE A 175 -2.34 7.29 20.96
C PHE A 175 -3.68 6.57 21.21
N HIS A 176 -3.60 5.30 21.59
CA HIS A 176 -4.73 4.47 22.00
C HIS A 176 -4.67 4.30 23.53
N PRO A 177 -5.48 5.04 24.31
CA PRO A 177 -5.32 5.12 25.76
C PRO A 177 -5.40 3.79 26.50
N ALA A 178 -6.30 2.90 26.06
CA ALA A 178 -6.52 1.63 26.75
C ALA A 178 -5.31 0.67 26.62
N SER A 179 -4.56 0.73 25.51
CA SER A 179 -3.34 -0.09 25.34
C SER A 179 -2.07 0.63 25.74
N GLY A 180 -2.09 1.96 25.87
CA GLY A 180 -0.89 2.76 26.13
C GLY A 180 0.07 2.85 24.94
N LEU A 181 -0.37 2.51 23.74
CA LEU A 181 0.45 2.46 22.52
C LEU A 181 0.04 3.54 21.51
N ASN A 182 0.98 3.90 20.64
CA ASN A 182 0.70 4.74 19.47
C ASN A 182 0.47 3.84 18.25
N LEU A 183 -0.79 3.69 17.84
CA LEU A 183 -1.23 2.73 16.83
C LEU A 183 -1.68 3.43 15.55
N LEU A 184 -1.66 2.73 14.42
CA LEU A 184 -2.32 3.23 13.20
C LEU A 184 -3.84 3.18 13.40
N ARG A 185 -4.59 4.14 12.85
CA ARG A 185 -6.06 4.17 12.95
C ARG A 185 -6.71 2.87 12.47
N VAL A 186 -6.16 2.24 11.45
CA VAL A 186 -6.44 0.83 11.12
C VAL A 186 -5.20 0.02 11.48
N SER A 187 -5.31 -0.92 12.41
CA SER A 187 -4.20 -1.76 12.88
C SER A 187 -4.58 -3.25 12.85
N GLY A 188 -3.60 -4.14 12.83
CA GLY A 188 -3.80 -5.57 13.08
C GLY A 188 -3.82 -5.88 14.56
N HIS A 189 -4.42 -7.00 14.95
CA HIS A 189 -4.43 -7.43 16.35
C HIS A 189 -3.01 -7.47 16.97
N ARG A 190 -2.03 -8.02 16.23
CA ARG A 190 -0.63 -8.09 16.69
C ARG A 190 0.05 -6.74 16.92
N ASP A 191 -0.50 -5.62 16.44
CA ASP A 191 0.07 -4.30 16.67
C ASP A 191 -0.12 -3.82 18.13
N GLY A 192 -1.12 -4.35 18.84
CA GLY A 192 -1.39 -4.02 20.24
C GLY A 192 -1.35 -5.19 21.20
N CYS A 193 -1.04 -6.39 20.71
CA CYS A 193 -1.15 -7.64 21.47
C CYS A 193 -0.05 -8.64 21.10
N ASN A 194 0.34 -9.50 22.04
CA ASN A 194 1.24 -10.63 21.76
C ASN A 194 0.46 -11.79 21.11
N THR A 195 0.32 -11.76 19.79
CA THR A 195 -0.44 -12.74 19.00
C THR A 195 0.06 -12.80 17.56
N SER A 196 -0.19 -13.91 16.85
CA SER A 196 -0.01 -14.01 15.40
C SER A 196 -1.22 -13.50 14.61
N CYS A 197 -2.31 -13.05 15.24
CA CYS A 197 -3.47 -12.49 14.54
C CYS A 197 -3.08 -11.14 13.86
N PRO A 198 -3.47 -10.85 12.60
CA PRO A 198 -4.46 -11.52 11.77
C PRO A 198 -3.90 -12.59 10.80
N GLY A 199 -2.76 -13.21 11.12
CA GLY A 199 -2.09 -14.24 10.32
C GLY A 199 -0.90 -13.70 9.52
N ASP A 200 0.16 -14.51 9.39
CA ASP A 200 1.45 -14.07 8.81
C ASP A 200 1.38 -13.76 7.31
N ALA A 201 0.49 -14.42 6.58
CA ALA A 201 0.26 -14.12 5.16
C ALA A 201 -0.64 -12.88 4.97
N PHE A 202 -1.56 -12.60 5.88
CA PHE A 202 -2.45 -11.44 5.77
C PHE A 202 -1.87 -10.15 6.36
N TYR A 203 -1.12 -10.24 7.47
CA TYR A 203 -0.60 -9.05 8.16
C TYR A 203 0.19 -8.07 7.26
N PRO A 204 1.09 -8.53 6.35
CA PRO A 204 1.78 -7.63 5.42
C PRO A 204 0.85 -6.86 4.48
N LEU A 205 -0.36 -7.37 4.22
CA LEU A 205 -1.35 -6.73 3.35
C LEU A 205 -2.14 -5.63 4.07
N LEU A 206 -1.97 -5.42 5.38
CA LEU A 206 -2.69 -4.36 6.10
C LEU A 206 -2.32 -2.96 5.59
N ASP A 207 -1.12 -2.77 5.05
CA ASP A 207 -0.77 -1.52 4.35
C ASP A 207 -1.63 -1.35 3.09
N SER A 208 -1.76 -2.40 2.27
CA SER A 208 -2.67 -2.39 1.12
C SER A 208 -4.13 -2.15 1.55
N VAL A 209 -4.60 -2.75 2.65
CA VAL A 209 -5.94 -2.50 3.20
C VAL A 209 -6.11 -1.02 3.52
N ARG A 210 -5.17 -0.42 4.27
CA ARG A 210 -5.20 1.00 4.62
C ARG A 210 -5.29 1.88 3.38
N TYR A 211 -4.54 1.59 2.33
CA TYR A 211 -4.58 2.35 1.09
C TYR A 211 -5.84 2.15 0.27
N SER A 212 -6.35 0.92 0.18
CA SER A 212 -7.63 0.66 -0.48
C SER A 212 -8.77 1.36 0.26
N VAL A 213 -8.72 1.48 1.58
CA VAL A 213 -9.70 2.24 2.37
C VAL A 213 -9.65 3.73 2.03
N ILE A 214 -8.45 4.32 2.00
CA ILE A 214 -8.26 5.73 1.60
C ILE A 214 -8.80 5.95 0.18
N GLU A 215 -8.42 5.09 -0.76
CA GLU A 215 -8.88 5.17 -2.14
C GLU A 215 -10.39 5.01 -2.29
N TYR A 216 -11.00 4.12 -1.51
CA TYR A 216 -12.45 3.93 -1.51
C TYR A 216 -13.17 5.18 -0.98
N ILE A 217 -12.69 5.77 0.13
CA ILE A 217 -13.23 7.02 0.67
C ILE A 217 -13.15 8.13 -0.39
N ASP A 218 -11.97 8.28 -0.99
CA ASP A 218 -11.67 9.34 -1.94
C ASP A 218 -12.48 9.26 -3.24
N ASN A 219 -12.79 8.04 -3.71
CA ASN A 219 -13.42 7.83 -5.02
C ASN A 219 -14.89 7.44 -4.97
N GLN A 220 -15.33 6.74 -3.92
CA GLN A 220 -16.64 6.07 -3.87
C GLN A 220 -17.55 6.61 -2.77
N CYS A 221 -17.00 7.32 -1.79
CA CYS A 221 -17.77 7.92 -0.71
C CYS A 221 -18.15 9.38 -0.94
N ASN A 222 -17.87 9.93 -2.13
CA ASN A 222 -18.36 11.25 -2.50
C ASN A 222 -19.68 11.09 -3.25
N THR A 223 -20.80 11.47 -2.64
CA THR A 223 -22.02 11.85 -3.36
C THR A 223 -21.77 13.20 -4.04
N SER A 224 -20.80 13.23 -4.97
CA SER A 224 -20.35 14.48 -5.56
C SER A 224 -21.36 14.96 -6.58
N ILE A 225 -21.85 16.19 -6.38
CA ILE A 225 -22.58 16.93 -7.42
C ILE A 225 -21.59 17.37 -8.53
N LEU A 226 -20.29 17.46 -8.20
CA LEU A 226 -19.24 17.82 -9.14
C LEU A 226 -18.71 16.59 -9.89
N PRO A 227 -18.57 16.61 -11.23
CA PRO A 227 -17.86 15.56 -11.94
C PRO A 227 -16.39 15.52 -11.50
N ALA A 228 -15.77 14.35 -11.58
CA ALA A 228 -14.32 14.24 -11.42
C ALA A 228 -13.63 14.87 -12.65
N PRO A 229 -12.53 15.61 -12.48
CA PRO A 229 -11.60 15.83 -13.58
C PRO A 229 -11.08 14.48 -14.08
N TYR A 230 -10.65 14.42 -15.34
CA TYR A 230 -10.29 13.16 -15.97
C TYR A 230 -9.05 13.31 -16.87
N ASN A 231 -8.52 12.17 -17.37
CA ASN A 231 -7.34 12.10 -18.23
C ASN A 231 -6.10 12.81 -17.66
N LEU A 232 -5.80 12.59 -16.38
CA LEU A 232 -4.58 13.09 -15.78
C LEU A 232 -3.36 12.42 -16.45
N THR A 233 -2.52 13.25 -17.05
CA THR A 233 -1.26 12.88 -17.69
C THR A 233 -0.14 13.78 -17.18
N TYR A 234 1.11 13.41 -17.45
CA TYR A 234 2.26 14.25 -17.15
C TYR A 234 3.27 14.25 -18.30
N ALA A 235 4.05 15.33 -18.38
CA ALA A 235 5.22 15.44 -19.24
C ALA A 235 6.41 15.98 -18.45
N TRP A 236 7.60 15.44 -18.69
CA TRP A 236 8.83 15.99 -18.11
C TRP A 236 9.14 17.37 -18.71
N THR A 237 9.49 18.31 -17.85
CA THR A 237 9.93 19.66 -18.23
C THR A 237 11.35 19.98 -17.73
N GLY A 238 11.98 19.02 -17.06
CA GLY A 238 13.35 19.00 -16.55
C GLY A 238 13.58 17.70 -15.75
N GLU A 239 14.80 17.42 -15.32
CA GLU A 239 15.14 16.19 -14.57
C GLU A 239 14.37 16.05 -13.24
N THR A 240 14.02 17.18 -12.63
CA THR A 240 13.29 17.29 -11.37
C THR A 240 12.04 18.17 -11.52
N ALA A 241 11.45 18.20 -12.72
CA ALA A 241 10.28 19.03 -13.00
C ALA A 241 9.33 18.35 -13.98
N ILE A 242 8.04 18.35 -13.65
CA ILE A 242 6.97 17.83 -14.49
C ILE A 242 5.87 18.88 -14.70
N GLN A 243 5.14 18.74 -15.80
CA GLN A 243 3.86 19.41 -16.02
C GLN A 243 2.75 18.35 -16.02
N LEU A 244 1.80 18.50 -15.12
CA LEU A 244 0.56 17.75 -15.09
C LEU A 244 -0.46 18.42 -16.02
N ASN A 245 -1.26 17.61 -16.72
CA ASN A 245 -2.36 18.07 -17.57
C ASN A 245 -3.58 17.18 -17.32
N TRP A 246 -4.77 17.75 -17.25
CA TRP A 246 -6.04 17.02 -17.12
C TRP A 246 -7.15 17.73 -17.91
N SER A 247 -8.34 17.13 -17.95
CA SER A 247 -9.53 17.70 -18.60
C SER A 247 -10.65 17.88 -17.57
N TYR A 248 -11.50 18.89 -17.82
CA TYR A 248 -12.68 19.17 -17.00
C TYR A 248 -13.70 20.01 -17.79
N ASP A 249 -14.96 19.58 -17.80
CA ASP A 249 -15.97 20.17 -18.69
C ASP A 249 -16.85 21.24 -18.01
N LEU A 250 -16.78 21.36 -16.68
CA LEU A 250 -17.65 22.25 -15.89
C LEU A 250 -16.88 23.37 -15.18
N ALA A 251 -15.91 24.00 -15.86
CA ALA A 251 -15.17 25.11 -15.29
C ALA A 251 -16.10 26.26 -14.88
N SER A 252 -15.96 26.75 -13.64
CA SER A 252 -16.77 27.80 -13.04
C SER A 252 -15.99 28.54 -11.93
N PRO A 253 -16.21 29.85 -11.72
CA PRO A 253 -15.50 30.62 -10.69
C PRO A 253 -15.62 30.07 -9.26
N ASN A 254 -16.69 29.33 -8.97
CA ASN A 254 -16.96 28.75 -7.65
C ASN A 254 -16.34 27.35 -7.47
N ILE A 255 -15.65 26.84 -8.48
CA ILE A 255 -15.00 25.53 -8.47
C ILE A 255 -13.49 25.74 -8.60
N LYS A 256 -12.76 25.03 -7.74
CA LYS A 256 -11.30 24.94 -7.79
C LYS A 256 -10.87 23.49 -8.01
N PHE A 257 -9.62 23.28 -8.39
CA PHE A 257 -8.96 21.98 -8.32
C PHE A 257 -8.07 21.91 -7.10
N SER A 258 -8.11 20.80 -6.36
CA SER A 258 -7.07 20.44 -5.38
C SER A 258 -6.08 19.51 -6.07
N VAL A 259 -4.84 19.97 -6.27
CA VAL A 259 -3.73 19.15 -6.77
C VAL A 259 -3.03 18.53 -5.58
N GLU A 260 -3.05 17.21 -5.48
CA GLU A 260 -2.50 16.48 -4.35
C GLU A 260 -1.38 15.53 -4.80
N ARG A 261 -0.37 15.39 -3.94
CA ARG A 261 0.80 14.52 -4.19
C ARG A 261 1.13 13.68 -2.96
N SER A 262 1.44 12.41 -3.18
CA SER A 262 2.10 11.53 -2.20
C SER A 262 3.52 11.17 -2.69
N VAL A 263 4.40 10.83 -1.75
CA VAL A 263 5.81 10.48 -1.99
C VAL A 263 6.06 9.07 -1.47
N GLY A 264 6.58 8.20 -2.33
CA GLY A 264 6.71 6.77 -2.06
C GLY A 264 5.37 6.05 -2.10
N GLU A 265 5.37 4.78 -1.75
CA GLU A 265 4.17 3.93 -1.75
C GLU A 265 3.29 4.15 -0.51
N ASP A 266 3.45 5.31 0.16
CA ASP A 266 2.75 5.61 1.40
C ASP A 266 1.38 6.27 1.20
N TYR A 267 1.02 6.60 -0.05
CA TYR A 267 -0.20 7.31 -0.47
C TYR A 267 -0.70 8.43 0.48
N ARG A 268 0.21 9.07 1.24
CA ARG A 268 -0.08 10.22 2.11
C ARG A 268 -0.18 11.47 1.25
N TYR A 269 -1.32 11.63 0.60
CA TYR A 269 -1.57 12.77 -0.26
C TYR A 269 -1.60 14.06 0.55
N LYS A 270 -0.78 15.03 0.14
CA LYS A 270 -0.81 16.40 0.63
C LYS A 270 -1.25 17.30 -0.51
N SER A 271 -2.12 18.27 -0.20
CA SER A 271 -2.45 19.32 -1.15
C SER A 271 -1.20 20.16 -1.42
N LEU A 272 -0.80 20.19 -2.69
CA LEU A 272 0.28 21.05 -3.17
C LEU A 272 -0.25 22.44 -3.49
N LYS A 273 -1.41 22.48 -4.14
CA LYS A 273 -1.98 23.72 -4.65
C LYS A 273 -3.48 23.58 -4.90
N GLU A 274 -4.21 24.64 -4.58
CA GLU A 274 -5.54 24.88 -5.15
C GLU A 274 -5.43 25.81 -6.36
N LEU A 275 -6.08 25.44 -7.46
CA LEU A 275 -6.12 26.20 -8.72
C LEU A 275 -7.56 26.55 -9.10
N PRO A 276 -7.83 27.67 -9.78
CA PRO A 276 -9.12 27.90 -10.39
C PRO A 276 -9.50 26.78 -11.37
N SER A 277 -10.79 26.44 -11.49
CA SER A 277 -11.21 25.38 -12.42
C SER A 277 -11.01 25.70 -13.91
N SER A 278 -10.63 26.93 -14.24
CA SER A 278 -10.19 27.33 -15.59
C SER A 278 -8.76 26.90 -15.91
N GLU A 279 -7.97 26.47 -14.93
CA GLU A 279 -6.59 26.03 -15.12
C GLU A 279 -6.51 24.50 -15.09
N THR A 280 -6.21 23.88 -16.22
CA THR A 280 -6.14 22.42 -16.38
C THR A 280 -4.71 21.88 -16.45
N THR A 281 -3.74 22.68 -16.01
CA THR A 281 -2.33 22.32 -15.98
C THR A 281 -1.67 22.76 -14.68
N PHE A 282 -0.66 22.02 -14.22
CA PHE A 282 0.13 22.38 -13.05
C PHE A 282 1.58 21.94 -13.20
N LYS A 283 2.54 22.85 -12.99
CA LYS A 283 3.97 22.54 -13.01
C LYS A 283 4.47 22.27 -11.58
N ASP A 284 5.01 21.09 -11.36
CA ASP A 284 5.69 20.74 -10.11
C ASP A 284 7.21 20.70 -10.33
N ASN A 285 7.93 21.64 -9.72
CA ASN A 285 9.40 21.76 -9.76
C ASN A 285 10.07 21.24 -8.47
N THR A 286 9.31 20.54 -7.62
CA THR A 286 9.75 20.16 -6.27
C THR A 286 9.93 18.65 -6.10
N ILE A 287 9.93 17.91 -7.20
CA ILE A 287 10.24 16.48 -7.19
C ILE A 287 11.76 16.27 -7.09
N GLU A 288 12.18 15.23 -6.42
CA GLU A 288 13.59 14.90 -6.18
C GLU A 288 13.89 13.54 -6.80
N ALA A 289 15.16 13.30 -7.17
CA ALA A 289 15.60 12.02 -7.70
C ALA A 289 15.42 10.86 -6.70
N ASN A 290 15.34 9.65 -7.24
CA ASN A 290 15.18 8.38 -6.54
C ASN A 290 13.90 8.27 -5.68
N LYS A 291 12.81 8.85 -6.16
CA LYS A 291 11.49 8.81 -5.51
C LYS A 291 10.38 8.46 -6.49
N ILE A 292 9.37 7.78 -5.98
CA ILE A 292 8.10 7.58 -6.69
C ILE A 292 7.13 8.64 -6.19
N TYR A 293 6.44 9.31 -7.10
CA TYR A 293 5.40 10.29 -6.78
C TYR A 293 4.08 9.85 -7.38
N TYR A 294 3.02 10.01 -6.60
CA TYR A 294 1.66 9.79 -7.06
C TYR A 294 0.92 11.11 -7.02
N TYR A 295 0.32 11.50 -8.15
CA TYR A 295 -0.51 12.69 -8.23
C TYR A 295 -1.96 12.31 -8.49
N ARG A 296 -2.84 13.13 -7.94
CA ARG A 296 -4.27 13.09 -8.20
C ARG A 296 -4.84 14.50 -8.07
N ILE A 297 -5.88 14.75 -8.84
CA ILE A 297 -6.63 16.01 -8.85
C ILE A 297 -8.11 15.69 -8.64
N ARG A 298 -8.78 16.52 -7.83
CA ARG A 298 -10.25 16.57 -7.72
C ARG A 298 -10.75 18.00 -7.85
N ALA A 299 -12.00 18.16 -8.23
CA ALA A 299 -12.70 19.44 -8.17
C ALA A 299 -13.28 19.65 -6.76
N ILE A 300 -13.24 20.88 -6.26
CA ILE A 300 -13.76 21.27 -4.95
C ILE A 300 -14.59 22.56 -5.09
N SER A 301 -15.63 22.68 -4.27
CA SER A 301 -16.39 23.91 -4.03
C SER A 301 -16.43 24.19 -2.52
N SER A 302 -17.17 25.22 -2.11
CA SER A 302 -17.36 25.52 -0.68
C SER A 302 -18.11 24.44 0.09
N SER A 303 -18.83 23.55 -0.60
CA SER A 303 -19.74 22.59 0.02
C SER A 303 -19.59 21.16 -0.50
N SER A 304 -18.76 20.91 -1.51
CA SER A 304 -18.62 19.60 -2.13
C SER A 304 -17.24 19.38 -2.73
N ALA A 305 -16.88 18.11 -2.92
CA ALA A 305 -15.67 17.68 -3.59
C ALA A 305 -16.00 16.50 -4.50
N SER A 306 -15.40 16.47 -5.69
CA SER A 306 -15.51 15.33 -6.59
C SER A 306 -14.58 14.18 -6.21
N ALA A 307 -14.88 13.02 -6.79
CA ALA A 307 -13.92 11.94 -6.89
C ALA A 307 -12.66 12.43 -7.63
N TYR A 308 -11.56 11.72 -7.46
CA TYR A 308 -10.31 12.08 -8.10
C TYR A 308 -10.23 11.56 -9.54
N THR A 309 -9.35 12.21 -10.30
CA THR A 309 -8.76 11.70 -11.55
C THR A 309 -8.11 10.32 -11.37
N ASN A 310 -7.78 9.67 -12.48
CA ASN A 310 -6.77 8.62 -12.49
C ASN A 310 -5.45 9.13 -11.87
N LYS A 311 -4.64 8.24 -11.30
CA LYS A 311 -3.34 8.62 -10.73
C LYS A 311 -2.31 8.80 -11.85
N ALA A 312 -1.50 9.85 -11.75
CA ALA A 312 -0.24 9.94 -12.47
C ALA A 312 0.88 9.43 -11.56
N ILE A 313 1.62 8.42 -12.04
CA ILE A 313 2.73 7.80 -11.32
C ILE A 313 4.03 8.24 -11.99
N ILE A 314 4.85 8.97 -11.25
CA ILE A 314 6.16 9.45 -11.70
C ILE A 314 7.23 8.69 -10.94
N ASN A 315 8.10 8.00 -11.66
CA ASN A 315 9.31 7.40 -11.09
C ASN A 315 10.51 8.26 -11.49
N THR A 316 11.07 8.97 -10.52
CA THR A 316 12.33 9.72 -10.70
C THR A 316 13.50 8.74 -10.52
N ALA A 317 13.69 7.80 -11.45
CA ALA A 317 14.83 6.91 -11.38
C ALA A 317 16.14 7.72 -11.40
N VAL A 318 17.17 7.25 -10.69
CA VAL A 318 18.53 7.76 -10.89
C VAL A 318 18.84 7.60 -12.38
N SER A 319 19.19 8.68 -13.07
CA SER A 319 19.97 8.58 -14.30
C SER A 319 21.29 7.91 -13.91
N SER A 320 21.33 6.58 -13.96
CA SER A 320 22.61 5.91 -14.14
C SER A 320 23.23 6.60 -15.35
N SER A 321 24.42 7.20 -15.17
CA SER A 321 25.24 7.70 -16.28
C SER A 321 25.02 6.79 -17.49
N SER A 322 24.55 7.34 -18.61
CA SER A 322 24.09 6.54 -19.75
C SER A 322 25.21 5.57 -20.14
N GLN A 323 25.03 4.28 -19.85
CA GLN A 323 26.09 3.31 -20.11
C GLN A 323 26.23 3.15 -21.61
N ILE A 324 27.46 3.24 -22.10
CA ILE A 324 27.78 2.84 -23.48
C ILE A 324 27.78 1.32 -23.49
N GLU A 325 27.02 0.71 -24.39
CA GLU A 325 26.99 -0.75 -24.53
C GLU A 325 28.40 -1.31 -24.75
N SER A 326 28.72 -2.41 -24.07
CA SER A 326 30.06 -2.97 -24.02
C SER A 326 30.61 -3.38 -25.39
N SER A 327 29.74 -3.67 -26.36
CA SER A 327 30.05 -4.05 -27.74
C SER A 327 30.48 -2.88 -28.63
N LEU A 328 30.08 -1.65 -28.31
CA LEU A 328 30.31 -0.48 -29.17
C LEU A 328 31.71 0.12 -29.02
N VAL A 329 32.45 -0.29 -27.98
CA VAL A 329 33.85 0.09 -27.77
C VAL A 329 34.68 -1.15 -27.51
N ILE A 330 35.75 -1.31 -28.28
CA ILE A 330 36.62 -2.49 -28.25
C ILE A 330 38.05 -2.07 -27.92
N LEU A 331 38.69 -2.79 -27.00
CA LEU A 331 40.12 -2.66 -26.71
C LEU A 331 40.87 -3.80 -27.41
N TYR A 332 41.80 -3.45 -28.30
CA TYR A 332 42.56 -4.45 -29.03
C TYR A 332 44.05 -4.04 -29.17
N PRO A 333 45.01 -4.97 -28.99
CA PRO A 333 44.82 -6.36 -28.60
C PRO A 333 44.48 -6.51 -27.11
N ASN A 334 43.70 -7.54 -26.76
CA ASN A 334 43.42 -7.95 -25.39
C ASN A 334 43.45 -9.49 -25.34
N PRO A 335 44.50 -10.14 -24.81
CA PRO A 335 45.56 -9.58 -23.95
C PRO A 335 46.49 -8.57 -24.65
N ALA A 336 46.89 -7.54 -23.92
CA ALA A 336 47.77 -6.46 -24.37
C ALA A 336 49.21 -6.63 -23.86
N LYS A 337 50.17 -6.06 -24.58
CA LYS A 337 51.58 -5.98 -24.17
C LYS A 337 51.97 -4.52 -23.89
N ASP A 338 52.61 -3.86 -24.85
CA ASP A 338 53.10 -2.48 -24.71
C ASP A 338 52.08 -1.41 -25.08
N GLN A 339 50.98 -1.78 -25.75
CA GLN A 339 49.96 -0.85 -26.22
C GLN A 339 48.61 -1.54 -26.46
N ILE A 340 47.54 -0.74 -26.42
CA ILE A 340 46.22 -1.06 -26.96
C ILE A 340 45.77 0.03 -27.92
N ALA A 341 44.79 -0.29 -28.76
CA ALA A 341 44.00 0.65 -29.52
C ALA A 341 42.54 0.56 -29.05
N ILE A 342 41.93 1.74 -28.85
CA ILE A 342 40.50 1.88 -28.59
C ILE A 342 39.80 2.00 -29.94
N TYR A 343 38.84 1.13 -30.21
CA TYR A 343 37.91 1.23 -31.33
C TYR A 343 36.55 1.66 -30.77
N SER A 344 35.85 2.55 -31.46
CA SER A 344 34.52 3.01 -31.05
C SER A 344 33.61 3.10 -32.28
N GLU A 345 32.44 2.46 -32.21
CA GLU A 345 31.37 2.56 -33.22
C GLU A 345 30.45 3.76 -32.98
N ILE A 346 30.68 4.49 -31.88
CA ILE A 346 29.98 5.72 -31.54
C ILE A 346 30.92 6.91 -31.53
N MET A 347 30.39 8.08 -31.85
CA MET A 347 31.09 9.34 -31.65
C MET A 347 31.17 9.65 -30.16
N LEU A 348 32.39 9.76 -29.63
CA LEU A 348 32.65 10.31 -28.30
C LEU A 348 32.82 11.83 -28.41
N SER A 349 32.37 12.59 -27.42
CA SER A 349 32.56 14.03 -27.37
C SER A 349 34.03 14.40 -27.14
N GLU A 350 34.36 15.65 -27.43
CA GLU A 350 35.70 16.20 -27.25
C GLU A 350 36.17 16.20 -25.79
N LYS A 351 35.25 16.01 -24.84
CA LYS A 351 35.54 15.90 -23.40
C LYS A 351 35.83 14.46 -22.97
N ALA A 352 35.84 13.49 -23.88
CA ALA A 352 36.03 12.10 -23.52
C ALA A 352 37.40 11.85 -22.88
N GLU A 353 37.40 11.12 -21.76
CA GLU A 353 38.59 10.74 -20.99
C GLU A 353 38.56 9.24 -20.73
N TYR A 354 39.75 8.65 -20.56
CA TYR A 354 39.91 7.26 -20.18
C TYR A 354 40.68 7.13 -18.87
N GLN A 355 40.34 6.10 -18.10
CA GLN A 355 40.97 5.75 -16.84
C GLN A 355 41.24 4.25 -16.79
N LEU A 356 42.48 3.86 -16.48
CA LEU A 356 42.87 2.49 -16.17
C LEU A 356 43.04 2.36 -14.66
N THR A 357 42.35 1.39 -14.05
CA THR A 357 42.47 1.06 -12.63
C THR A 357 42.90 -0.39 -12.43
N ASP A 358 43.68 -0.64 -11.36
CA ASP A 358 43.98 -2.01 -10.94
C ASP A 358 42.79 -2.67 -10.23
N VAL A 359 42.93 -3.94 -9.85
CA VAL A 359 41.90 -4.72 -9.14
C VAL A 359 41.52 -4.16 -7.76
N LEU A 360 42.32 -3.25 -7.20
CA LEU A 360 42.02 -2.55 -5.94
C LEU A 360 41.40 -1.16 -6.19
N GLY A 361 41.10 -0.82 -7.44
CA GLY A 361 40.51 0.46 -7.84
C GLY A 361 41.50 1.62 -7.90
N ARG A 362 42.81 1.38 -7.75
CA ARG A 362 43.83 2.44 -7.82
C ARG A 362 44.05 2.84 -9.27
N THR A 363 44.03 4.14 -9.56
CA THR A 363 44.30 4.66 -10.91
C THR A 363 45.75 4.46 -11.29
N ILE A 364 45.97 3.80 -12.41
CA ILE A 364 47.28 3.52 -13.00
C ILE A 364 47.58 4.47 -14.15
N LEU A 365 46.56 4.76 -14.96
CA LEU A 365 46.66 5.66 -16.10
C LEU A 365 45.36 6.47 -16.22
N LEU A 366 45.48 7.74 -16.58
CA LEU A 366 44.37 8.62 -16.92
C LEU A 366 44.80 9.46 -18.11
N GLY A 367 43.91 9.69 -19.07
CA GLY A 367 44.19 10.58 -20.18
C GLY A 367 42.93 11.08 -20.89
N LYS A 368 43.10 12.13 -21.68
CA LYS A 368 42.04 12.65 -22.56
C LYS A 368 42.08 11.92 -23.88
N LEU A 369 40.92 11.49 -24.38
CA LEU A 369 40.77 11.00 -25.75
C LEU A 369 40.75 12.18 -26.70
N GLY A 370 39.92 13.19 -26.42
CA GLY A 370 39.94 14.52 -27.07
C GLY A 370 39.81 14.53 -28.60
N LYS A 371 39.51 13.38 -29.21
CA LYS A 371 39.49 13.16 -30.66
C LYS A 371 38.26 12.35 -31.03
N THR A 372 37.69 12.64 -32.19
CA THR A 372 36.50 11.97 -32.76
C THR A 372 36.85 10.84 -33.72
N THR A 373 38.15 10.53 -33.92
CA THR A 373 38.63 9.52 -34.87
C THR A 373 39.30 8.34 -34.16
N PHE A 374 38.85 7.13 -34.50
CA PHE A 374 39.32 5.85 -33.97
C PHE A 374 39.89 4.98 -35.11
N PRO A 375 40.85 4.07 -34.85
CA PRO A 375 41.35 3.67 -33.54
C PRO A 375 42.34 4.65 -32.89
N GLN A 376 42.28 4.78 -31.56
CA GLN A 376 43.20 5.62 -30.78
C GLN A 376 44.18 4.77 -29.98
N PRO A 377 45.50 4.87 -30.22
CA PRO A 377 46.50 4.08 -29.51
C PRO A 377 46.78 4.64 -28.11
N ILE A 378 46.88 3.75 -27.11
CA ILE A 378 47.26 4.04 -25.73
C ILE A 378 48.50 3.19 -25.38
N SER A 379 49.57 3.86 -24.93
CA SER A 379 50.79 3.18 -24.46
C SER A 379 50.57 2.58 -23.08
N LEU A 380 50.97 1.32 -22.91
CA LEU A 380 50.94 0.58 -21.65
C LEU A 380 52.35 0.25 -21.13
N ARG A 381 53.41 0.77 -21.78
CA ARG A 381 54.80 0.55 -21.34
C ARG A 381 54.99 0.91 -19.87
N GLY A 382 55.61 -0.01 -19.13
CA GLY A 382 55.90 0.17 -17.70
C GLY A 382 54.75 -0.21 -16.77
N ILE A 383 53.58 -0.59 -17.31
CA ILE A 383 52.49 -1.16 -16.52
C ILE A 383 52.75 -2.64 -16.29
N LYS A 384 52.59 -3.10 -15.05
CA LYS A 384 52.85 -4.50 -14.66
C LYS A 384 51.80 -5.44 -15.23
N ASP A 385 52.17 -6.70 -15.40
CA ASP A 385 51.26 -7.77 -15.78
C ASP A 385 50.08 -7.89 -14.79
N GLY A 386 48.88 -8.11 -15.32
CA GLY A 386 47.69 -8.29 -14.49
C GLY A 386 46.39 -7.91 -15.17
N TRP A 387 45.30 -8.05 -14.40
CA TRP A 387 43.96 -7.61 -14.78
C TRP A 387 43.73 -6.17 -14.36
N TYR A 388 43.15 -5.40 -15.27
CA TYR A 388 42.81 -4.01 -15.09
C TYR A 388 41.38 -3.73 -15.56
N GLN A 389 40.78 -2.69 -15.01
CA GLN A 389 39.54 -2.12 -15.50
C GLN A 389 39.86 -0.86 -16.31
N PHE A 390 39.36 -0.79 -17.53
CA PHE A 390 39.45 0.37 -18.41
C PHE A 390 38.09 1.05 -18.46
N THR A 391 38.04 2.32 -18.08
CA THR A 391 36.82 3.12 -18.05
C THR A 391 36.97 4.26 -19.04
N ILE A 392 35.93 4.54 -19.82
CA ILE A 392 35.84 5.75 -20.65
C ILE A 392 34.62 6.54 -20.21
N THR A 393 34.79 7.85 -20.01
CA THR A 393 33.70 8.76 -19.67
C THR A 393 33.66 9.89 -20.68
N ASP A 394 32.46 10.21 -21.14
CA ASP A 394 32.22 11.24 -22.14
C ASP A 394 31.10 12.18 -21.70
N GLY A 395 31.38 12.97 -20.66
CA GLY A 395 30.40 13.86 -20.01
C GLY A 395 29.32 13.08 -19.26
N GLU A 396 28.29 12.66 -19.98
CA GLU A 396 27.10 11.99 -19.44
C GLU A 396 27.16 10.46 -19.57
N ARG A 397 27.99 9.96 -20.49
CA ARG A 397 28.10 8.54 -20.83
C ARG A 397 29.31 7.86 -20.19
N LYS A 398 29.17 6.59 -19.80
CA LYS A 398 30.27 5.78 -19.24
C LYS A 398 30.35 4.40 -19.90
N TRP A 399 31.55 4.01 -20.33
CA TRP A 399 31.88 2.66 -20.77
C TRP A 399 32.87 2.02 -19.78
N VAL A 400 32.76 0.71 -19.54
CA VAL A 400 33.69 -0.06 -18.71
C VAL A 400 34.03 -1.37 -19.41
N GLY A 401 35.33 -1.67 -19.53
CA GLY A 401 35.83 -2.94 -20.04
C GLY A 401 36.97 -3.50 -19.18
N LYS A 402 37.25 -4.79 -19.37
CA LYS A 402 38.37 -5.48 -18.72
C LYS A 402 39.55 -5.57 -19.68
N LEU A 403 40.76 -5.35 -19.16
CA LEU A 403 41.99 -5.44 -19.91
C LEU A 403 42.96 -6.37 -19.19
N LEU A 404 43.50 -7.36 -19.92
CA LEU A 404 44.59 -8.20 -19.44
C LEU A 404 45.90 -7.70 -20.05
N ILE A 405 46.89 -7.35 -19.23
CA ILE A 405 48.25 -6.98 -19.67
C ILE A 405 49.19 -8.14 -19.35
N GLN A 406 49.97 -8.56 -20.34
CA GLN A 406 50.96 -9.65 -20.22
C GLN A 406 52.29 -9.19 -20.82
N GLY A 407 53.37 -9.39 -20.08
CA GLY A 407 54.73 -9.25 -20.59
C GLY A 407 55.06 -10.33 -21.61
N ASN A 408 56.18 -10.15 -22.31
CA ASN A 408 56.82 -11.25 -23.04
C ASN A 408 57.54 -12.19 -22.08
#